data_AF-A0ABD1WG40-F1
#
_entry.id   AF-A0ABD1WG40-F1
#
_cell.length_a   1.000
_cell.length_b   1.000
_cell.length_c   1.000
_cell.angle_alpha   90.00
_cell.angle_beta   90.00
_cell.angle_gamma   90.00
#
_symmetry.space_group_name_H-M   'P 1'
#
loop_
_entity.id
_entity.type
_entity.pdbx_description
1 polymer ?
#
loop_
_entity_poly.entity_id
_entity_poly.type
_entity_poly.pdbx_seq_one_letter_code
_entity_poly.pdbx_strand_id
1 'polypeptide(L)'
;MEPEPIRLMNHVEWGSVSLVDAEKWLLANALLYFSNERFVLLSESCILIYNFPTVYKYLTGSIHSFVESYDDPSRYGRGRYSRHMLPDIRLADWRKGSQWFELNRALAVKIVAATKYYTLF
;
A
#
# COMPACT_ATOMS: atom_id res chain seq x y z
N MET A 1 19.61 -26.78 -4.71
CA MET A 1 18.99 -25.44 -4.64
C MET A 1 17.93 -25.55 -3.58
N GLU A 2 18.28 -25.22 -2.34
CA GLU A 2 17.33 -25.23 -1.24
C GLU A 2 16.28 -24.15 -1.49
N PRO A 3 14.98 -24.42 -1.24
CA PRO A 3 13.98 -23.37 -1.27
C PRO A 3 14.32 -22.34 -0.18
N GLU A 4 14.32 -21.06 -0.56
CA GLU A 4 14.37 -19.94 0.39
C GLU A 4 13.36 -20.19 1.52
N PRO A 5 13.76 -20.09 2.79
CA PRO A 5 12.87 -20.37 3.90
C PRO A 5 11.65 -19.47 3.80
N ILE A 6 10.46 -20.06 3.93
CA ILE A 6 9.20 -19.32 4.06
C ILE A 6 9.41 -18.34 5.22
N ARG A 7 9.59 -17.06 4.89
CA ARG A 7 9.86 -15.99 5.85
C ARG A 7 8.66 -15.94 6.79
N LEU A 8 8.78 -16.56 7.96
CA LEU A 8 7.82 -16.43 9.05
C LEU A 8 7.59 -14.93 9.26
N MET A 9 6.34 -14.50 9.28
CA MET A 9 5.93 -13.10 9.36
C MET A 9 6.75 -12.42 10.48
N ASN A 10 7.63 -11.50 10.09
CA ASN A 10 8.45 -10.75 11.05
C ASN A 10 7.53 -9.95 11.99
N HIS A 11 8.01 -9.69 13.21
CA HIS A 11 7.34 -8.80 14.15
C HIS A 11 7.04 -7.45 13.47
N VAL A 12 5.77 -7.03 13.51
CA VAL A 12 5.31 -5.81 12.85
C VAL A 12 5.51 -4.64 13.81
N GLU A 13 6.32 -3.67 13.41
CA GLU A 13 6.64 -2.50 14.22
C GLU A 13 6.14 -1.21 13.58
N TRP A 14 5.65 -0.30 14.43
CA TRP A 14 5.14 1.00 14.01
C TRP A 14 6.23 1.85 13.38
N GLY A 15 5.96 2.39 12.19
CA GLY A 15 6.89 3.25 11.45
C GLY A 15 8.04 2.51 10.76
N SER A 16 8.05 1.17 10.79
CA SER A 16 9.05 0.33 10.12
C SER A 16 8.54 -0.22 8.78
N VAL A 17 9.47 -0.58 7.89
CA VAL A 17 9.17 -1.25 6.61
C VAL A 17 8.46 -2.60 6.79
N SER A 18 8.56 -3.20 7.98
CA SER A 18 7.82 -4.43 8.34
C SER A 18 6.30 -4.27 8.22
N LEU A 19 5.75 -3.06 8.43
CA LEU A 19 4.32 -2.80 8.21
C LEU A 19 3.94 -2.95 6.73
N VAL A 20 4.78 -2.42 5.83
CA VAL A 20 4.57 -2.54 4.38
C VAL A 20 4.64 -4.01 3.95
N ASP A 21 5.55 -4.79 4.53
CA ASP A 21 5.59 -6.24 4.29
C ASP A 21 4.28 -6.91 4.69
N ALA A 22 3.80 -6.65 5.91
CA ALA A 22 2.56 -7.24 6.40
C ALA A 22 1.34 -6.86 5.55
N GLU A 23 1.26 -5.61 5.10
CA GLU A 23 0.22 -5.13 4.20
C GLU A 23 0.28 -5.81 2.83
N LYS A 24 1.47 -5.94 2.24
CA LYS A 24 1.65 -6.65 0.96
C LYS A 24 1.27 -8.12 1.09
N TRP A 25 1.58 -8.76 2.23
CA TRP A 25 1.15 -10.13 2.52
C TRP A 25 -0.37 -10.26 2.65
N LEU A 26 -1.03 -9.33 3.34
CA LEU A 26 -2.49 -9.30 3.44
C LEU A 26 -3.14 -9.13 2.06
N LEU A 27 -2.61 -8.20 1.26
CA LEU A 27 -3.08 -7.93 -0.09
C LEU A 27 -2.88 -9.13 -1.02
N ALA A 28 -1.72 -9.80 -0.95
CA ALA A 28 -1.42 -11.00 -1.72
C ALA A 28 -2.39 -12.15 -1.40
N ASN A 29 -2.67 -12.37 -0.11
CA ASN A 29 -3.65 -13.38 0.31
C ASN A 29 -5.06 -13.05 -0.20
N ALA A 30 -5.47 -11.78 -0.11
CA ALA A 30 -6.78 -11.36 -0.60
C ALA A 30 -6.91 -11.53 -2.14
N LEU A 31 -5.82 -11.42 -2.89
CA LEU A 31 -5.79 -11.61 -4.34
C LEU A 31 -5.96 -13.07 -4.79
N LEU A 32 -5.71 -14.04 -3.90
CA LEU A 32 -5.92 -15.47 -4.19
C LEU A 32 -7.37 -15.78 -4.54
N TYR A 33 -8.32 -15.00 -4.01
CA TYR A 33 -9.71 -15.09 -4.41
C TYR A 33 -9.95 -14.28 -5.68
N PHE A 34 -10.32 -14.96 -6.76
CA PHE A 34 -10.43 -14.37 -8.09
C PHE A 34 -11.56 -13.35 -8.22
N SER A 35 -12.62 -13.44 -7.40
CA SER A 35 -13.73 -12.49 -7.47
C SER A 35 -13.53 -11.23 -6.62
N ASN A 36 -12.39 -11.08 -5.95
CA ASN A 36 -12.07 -9.85 -5.22
C ASN A 36 -11.58 -8.79 -6.22
N GLU A 37 -12.36 -7.72 -6.38
CA GLU A 37 -12.09 -6.63 -7.33
C GLU A 37 -11.63 -5.32 -6.67
N ARG A 38 -12.03 -5.09 -5.42
CA ARG A 38 -11.69 -3.89 -4.64
C ARG A 38 -11.09 -4.29 -3.30
N PHE A 39 -10.04 -3.61 -2.88
CA PHE A 39 -9.27 -3.91 -1.66
C PHE A 39 -9.19 -2.66 -0.81
N VAL A 40 -9.70 -2.71 0.41
CA VAL A 40 -9.69 -1.59 1.37
C VAL A 40 -8.89 -2.01 2.59
N LEU A 41 -7.91 -1.19 2.99
CA LEU A 41 -7.15 -1.42 4.23
C LEU A 41 -7.86 -0.76 5.41
N LEU A 42 -8.12 -1.55 6.47
CA LEU A 42 -8.79 -1.10 7.69
C LEU A 42 -8.04 -1.61 8.93
N SER A 43 -8.17 -0.89 10.04
CA SER A 43 -7.74 -1.31 11.37
C SER A 43 -8.95 -1.47 12.31
N GLU A 44 -8.72 -2.00 13.50
CA GLU A 44 -9.76 -2.17 14.54
C GLU A 44 -10.38 -0.84 15.00
N SER A 45 -9.69 0.28 14.78
CA SER A 45 -10.19 1.61 15.09
C SER A 45 -11.00 2.25 13.96
N CYS A 46 -11.13 1.59 12.81
CA CYS A 46 -11.90 2.13 11.69
C CYS A 46 -13.41 1.95 11.92
N ILE A 47 -14.17 3.02 11.73
CA ILE A 47 -15.63 3.02 11.80
C ILE A 47 -16.23 3.46 10.46
N LEU A 48 -17.28 2.75 10.02
CA LEU A 48 -18.01 3.11 8.81
C LEU A 48 -18.88 4.35 9.07
N ILE A 49 -18.71 5.38 8.25
CA ILE A 49 -19.53 6.60 8.27
C ILE A 49 -20.73 6.54 7.30
N TYR A 50 -20.70 5.61 6.36
CA TYR A 50 -21.77 5.32 5.40
C TYR A 50 -22.13 3.83 5.44
N ASN A 51 -23.37 3.50 5.07
CA ASN A 51 -23.81 2.12 4.99
C ASN A 51 -23.11 1.37 3.84
N PHE A 52 -23.10 0.04 3.94
CA PHE A 52 -22.42 -0.82 2.97
C PHE A 52 -22.90 -0.62 1.53
N PRO A 53 -24.22 -0.57 1.21
CA PRO A 53 -24.66 -0.37 -0.16
C PRO A 53 -24.14 0.92 -0.81
N THR A 54 -24.03 2.00 -0.02
CA THR A 54 -23.49 3.29 -0.49
C THR A 54 -22.00 3.16 -0.83
N VAL A 55 -21.21 2.60 0.08
CA VAL A 55 -19.76 2.41 -0.12
C VAL A 55 -19.50 1.45 -1.28
N TYR A 56 -20.22 0.32 -1.31
CA TYR A 56 -20.10 -0.68 -2.37
C TYR A 56 -20.37 -0.07 -3.73
N LYS A 57 -21.48 0.67 -3.90
CA LYS A 57 -21.82 1.35 -5.16
C LYS A 57 -20.77 2.38 -5.55
N TYR A 58 -20.25 3.15 -4.59
CA TYR A 58 -19.22 4.16 -4.86
C TYR A 58 -17.92 3.53 -5.36
N LEU A 59 -17.44 2.51 -4.65
CA LEU A 59 -16.19 1.83 -5.00
C LEU A 59 -16.35 1.03 -6.30
N THR A 60 -17.35 0.17 -6.41
CA THR A 60 -17.53 -0.67 -7.61
C THR A 60 -17.94 0.12 -8.86
N GLY A 61 -18.56 1.30 -8.70
CA GLY A 61 -18.89 2.20 -9.81
C GLY A 61 -17.74 3.10 -10.28
N SER A 62 -16.64 3.18 -9.54
CA SER A 62 -15.47 3.98 -9.90
C SER A 62 -14.45 3.17 -10.72
N ILE A 63 -13.82 3.81 -11.70
CA ILE A 63 -12.66 3.24 -12.42
C ILE A 63 -11.32 3.50 -11.71
N HIS A 64 -11.33 4.36 -10.70
CA HIS A 64 -10.14 4.82 -9.99
C HIS A 64 -9.92 4.04 -8.68
N SER A 65 -8.66 3.97 -8.28
CA SER A 65 -8.24 3.62 -6.91
C SER A 65 -8.07 4.89 -6.10
N PHE A 66 -8.23 4.80 -4.78
CA PHE A 66 -8.18 5.96 -3.89
C PHE A 66 -7.02 5.82 -2.90
N VAL A 67 -6.09 6.76 -2.98
CA VAL A 67 -4.95 6.88 -2.07
C VAL A 67 -4.71 8.36 -1.81
N GLU A 68 -4.34 8.69 -0.58
CA GLU A 68 -3.90 10.04 -0.28
C GLU A 68 -2.45 10.22 -0.77
N SER A 69 -2.22 11.24 -1.60
CA SER A 69 -0.90 11.52 -2.13
C SER A 69 -0.75 13.02 -2.39
N TYR A 70 0.15 13.66 -1.64
CA TYR A 70 0.44 15.08 -1.76
C TYR A 70 1.94 15.35 -1.59
N ASP A 71 2.37 16.53 -2.04
CA ASP A 71 3.73 17.00 -1.85
C ASP A 71 3.81 17.88 -0.60
N ASP A 72 4.54 17.41 0.41
CA ASP A 72 4.73 18.11 1.68
C ASP A 72 6.16 18.69 1.73
N PRO A 73 6.33 20.01 1.62
CA PRO A 73 7.65 20.63 1.62
C PRO A 73 8.33 20.63 3.00
N SER A 74 7.64 20.21 4.07
CA SER A 74 8.18 20.22 5.43
C SER A 74 9.23 19.13 5.69
N ARG A 75 9.84 19.19 6.88
CA ARG A 75 10.78 18.15 7.37
C ARG A 75 10.16 16.74 7.42
N TYR A 76 8.84 16.63 7.46
CA TYR A 76 8.12 15.36 7.55
C TYR A 76 7.75 14.78 6.17
N GLY A 77 7.81 15.58 5.11
CA GLY A 77 7.60 15.14 3.72
C GLY A 77 8.92 15.06 2.97
N ARG A 78 9.25 16.09 2.19
CA ARG A 78 10.51 16.20 1.43
C ARG A 78 11.75 16.09 2.31
N GLY A 79 11.69 16.50 3.58
CA GLY A 79 12.81 16.34 4.50
C GLY A 79 13.19 14.89 4.82
N ARG A 80 12.32 13.91 4.51
CA ARG A 80 12.60 12.48 4.64
C ARG A 80 13.11 11.83 3.36
N TYR A 81 13.17 12.56 2.25
CA TYR A 81 13.69 12.04 0.99
C TYR A 81 15.21 11.83 1.08
N SER A 82 15.68 10.65 0.66
CA SER A 82 17.11 10.34 0.57
C SER A 82 17.59 10.46 -0.87
N ARG A 83 18.72 11.15 -1.10
CA ARG A 83 19.33 11.24 -2.43
C ARG A 83 19.77 9.88 -3.00
N HIS A 84 19.96 8.87 -2.15
CA HIS A 84 20.27 7.49 -2.55
C HIS A 84 19.13 6.81 -3.31
N MET A 85 17.91 7.35 -3.26
CA MET A 85 16.78 6.82 -4.04
C MET A 85 16.86 7.19 -5.52
N LEU A 86 17.77 8.09 -5.92
CA LEU A 86 18.03 8.39 -7.33
C LEU A 86 18.78 7.22 -8.00
N PRO A 87 18.52 6.94 -9.29
CA PRO A 87 17.58 7.63 -10.18
C PRO A 87 16.14 7.08 -10.11
N ASP A 88 15.90 6.05 -9.31
CA ASP A 88 14.66 5.26 -9.34
C ASP A 88 13.44 5.99 -8.79
N ILE A 89 13.61 6.80 -7.75
CA ILE A 89 12.59 7.70 -7.21
C ILE A 89 13.18 9.11 -7.20
N ARG A 90 12.66 9.99 -8.05
CA ARG A 90 13.06 11.40 -8.05
C ARG A 90 12.31 12.14 -6.96
N LEU A 91 12.86 13.26 -6.51
CA LEU A 91 12.17 14.11 -5.53
C LEU A 91 10.77 14.54 -5.99
N ALA A 92 10.54 14.72 -7.30
CA ALA A 92 9.24 15.07 -7.86
C ALA A 92 8.20 13.92 -7.76
N ASP A 93 8.68 12.68 -7.69
CA ASP A 93 7.88 11.47 -7.55
C ASP A 93 7.64 11.12 -6.06
N TRP A 94 8.41 11.70 -5.14
CA TRP A 94 8.24 11.54 -3.69
C TRP A 94 6.96 12.22 -3.21
N ARG A 95 6.06 11.45 -2.59
CA ARG A 95 4.78 11.93 -2.06
C ARG A 95 4.56 11.44 -0.64
N LYS A 96 3.95 12.31 0.17
CA LYS A 96 3.43 11.95 1.48
C LYS A 96 1.97 11.55 1.31
N GLY A 97 1.51 10.66 2.17
CA GLY A 97 0.16 10.14 2.14
C GLY A 97 -0.22 9.43 3.42
N SER A 98 -1.44 8.90 3.38
CA SER A 98 -2.02 8.03 4.39
C SER A 98 -1.63 6.58 4.11
N GLN A 99 -1.49 5.79 5.17
CA GLN A 99 -1.33 4.32 5.07
C GLN A 99 -2.60 3.66 4.51
N TRP A 100 -3.77 4.28 4.69
CA TRP A 100 -5.06 3.76 4.28
C TRP A 100 -5.26 3.97 2.78
N PHE A 101 -5.76 2.93 2.11
CA PHE A 101 -6.01 2.95 0.68
C PHE A 101 -7.26 2.16 0.32
N GLU A 102 -7.76 2.46 -0.88
CA GLU A 102 -8.58 1.56 -1.67
C GLU A 102 -7.91 1.31 -3.02
N LEU A 103 -7.85 0.05 -3.45
CA LEU A 103 -7.21 -0.37 -4.69
C LEU A 103 -8.17 -1.22 -5.53
N ASN A 104 -8.18 -0.98 -6.83
CA ASN A 104 -8.69 -1.97 -7.78
C ASN A 104 -7.72 -3.16 -7.92
N ARG A 105 -8.24 -4.29 -8.39
CA ARG A 105 -7.46 -5.53 -8.58
C ARG A 105 -6.23 -5.36 -9.45
N ALA A 106 -6.34 -4.63 -10.56
CA ALA A 106 -5.23 -4.43 -11.49
C ALA A 106 -4.05 -3.71 -10.82
N LEU A 107 -4.31 -2.73 -9.96
CA LEU A 107 -3.29 -2.03 -9.20
C LEU A 107 -2.74 -2.88 -8.05
N ALA A 108 -3.59 -3.62 -7.35
CA ALA A 108 -3.19 -4.52 -6.27
C ALA A 108 -2.18 -5.59 -6.77
N VAL A 109 -2.43 -6.20 -7.94
CA VAL A 109 -1.51 -7.15 -8.56
C VAL A 109 -0.15 -6.52 -8.84
N LYS A 110 -0.12 -5.29 -9.37
CA LYS A 110 1.13 -4.56 -9.63
C LYS A 110 1.91 -4.29 -8.35
N ILE A 111 1.23 -3.93 -7.26
CA ILE A 111 1.86 -3.66 -5.97
C ILE A 111 2.49 -4.92 -5.38
N VAL A 112 1.78 -6.05 -5.39
CA VAL A 112 2.32 -7.32 -4.88
C VAL A 112 3.49 -7.80 -5.72
N ALA A 113 3.43 -7.66 -7.06
CA ALA A 113 4.51 -8.03 -7.97
C ALA A 113 5.71 -7.07 -7.91
N ALA A 114 5.58 -5.89 -7.31
CA ALA A 114 6.65 -4.89 -7.28
C ALA A 114 7.76 -5.28 -6.30
N THR A 115 8.97 -5.45 -6.85
CA THR A 115 10.20 -5.72 -6.09
C THR A 115 11.20 -4.56 -6.16
N LYS A 116 11.04 -3.65 -7.12
CA LYS A 116 12.04 -2.65 -7.50
C LYS A 116 12.43 -1.68 -6.37
N TYR A 117 11.45 -1.15 -5.64
CA TYR A 117 11.68 -0.03 -4.72
C TYR A 117 11.96 -0.46 -3.28
N TYR A 118 11.73 -1.73 -2.95
CA TYR A 118 11.82 -2.19 -1.56
C TYR A 118 13.23 -2.05 -0.99
N THR A 119 14.26 -2.25 -1.82
CA THR A 119 15.68 -2.16 -1.43
C THR A 119 16.18 -0.73 -1.23
N LEU A 120 15.36 0.28 -1.53
CA LEU A 120 15.70 1.70 -1.35
C LEU A 120 15.36 2.22 0.07
N PHE A 121 14.71 1.40 0.89
CA PHE A 121 14.22 1.74 2.24
C PHE A 121 14.90 0.92 3.32
#